data_AF-Q8N465-F1
#
_entry.id   AF-Q8N465-F1
#
_cell.length_a   1.000
_cell.length_b   1.000
_cell.length_c   1.000
_cell.angle_alpha   90.00
_cell.angle_beta   90.00
_cell.angle_gamma   90.00
#
_symmetry.space_group_name_H-M   'P 1'
#
loop_
_entity.id
_entity.type
_entity.pdbx_description
1 polymer ?
#
loop_
_entity_poly.entity_id
_entity_poly.type
_entity_poly.pdbx_seq_one_letter_code
_entity_poly.pdbx_strand_id
1 'polypeptide(L)'
;MLPRRPLAWPAWLLRGAPGAAGSWGRPVGPLARRGCCSAPGTPEVPLTRERYPVRRLPFSTVSKQDLAAFERIVPGGVVTDPEALQAPNVDWLRTLRGCSKVLLRPRTSEEVSHILRHCHERNLAVNPQGGNTGMVGGSVPVFDEIILSTARMNRVLSFHSVSGILVCQAGCVLEELSRYVEERDFIMPLDLGAKGSCHIGGNVATNAGGLRFLRYGSLHGTVLGLEVVLADGTVLDCLTSLRKDNTGYDLKQLFIGSEGTLGIITTVSILCPPKPRAVNVAFLGCPGFAEVLQTFSTCKGMLGEILSAFEFMDAVCMQLVGRHLHLASPVQESPFYVLIETSGSNAGHDAEKLGHFLEHALGSGLVTDGTMATDQRKVKMLWALRERITEALSRDGYVYKYDLSLPVERLYDIVTDLRARLGPHAKHVVGYGHLGDGNLHLNVTAEAFSPSLLAALEPHVYEWTAGQQGSVSAEHGVGFRKRDVLGYSKPPGALQLMQQLKALLDPKGILNPYKTLPSQA
;
A
#
# COMPACT_ATOMS: atom_id res chain seq x y z
N MET A 1 -40.38 39.89 -49.93
CA MET A 1 -39.40 38.88 -50.38
C MET A 1 -38.18 39.01 -49.46
N LEU A 2 -38.13 38.17 -48.41
CA LEU A 2 -37.19 38.27 -47.28
C LEU A 2 -36.41 36.95 -47.11
N PRO A 3 -35.16 36.99 -46.60
CA PRO A 3 -34.21 35.88 -46.70
C PRO A 3 -34.21 34.93 -45.48
N ARG A 4 -33.56 33.78 -45.68
CA ARG A 4 -33.44 32.60 -44.80
C ARG A 4 -32.73 32.88 -43.46
N ARG A 5 -33.19 32.21 -42.39
CA ARG A 5 -32.46 31.93 -41.14
C ARG A 5 -32.50 30.41 -40.82
N PRO A 6 -31.55 29.88 -40.04
CA PRO A 6 -31.18 28.45 -40.05
C PRO A 6 -31.77 27.61 -38.91
N LEU A 7 -31.66 26.30 -39.09
CA LEU A 7 -32.16 25.18 -38.27
C LEU A 7 -31.65 25.17 -36.82
N ALA A 8 -32.56 24.95 -35.87
CA ALA A 8 -32.30 24.66 -34.47
C ALA A 8 -32.64 23.19 -34.15
N TRP A 9 -31.81 22.54 -33.34
CA TRP A 9 -31.99 21.18 -32.82
C TRP A 9 -32.99 21.16 -31.64
N PRO A 10 -33.76 20.07 -31.43
CA PRO A 10 -34.76 20.02 -30.37
C PRO A 10 -34.20 19.46 -29.06
N ALA A 11 -34.38 20.24 -27.99
CA ALA A 11 -34.22 19.83 -26.60
C ALA A 11 -35.44 18.99 -26.15
N TRP A 12 -35.17 17.87 -25.47
CA TRP A 12 -36.19 17.10 -24.75
C TRP A 12 -36.39 17.65 -23.33
N LEU A 13 -37.66 17.85 -23.02
CA LEU A 13 -38.22 18.48 -21.83
C LEU A 13 -38.15 17.60 -20.57
N LEU A 14 -37.81 18.24 -19.45
CA LEU A 14 -38.17 17.86 -18.08
C LEU A 14 -39.54 18.47 -17.71
N ARG A 15 -40.42 17.66 -17.09
CA ARG A 15 -41.50 18.08 -16.16
C ARG A 15 -41.55 16.98 -15.09
N GLY A 16 -41.26 17.26 -13.81
CA GLY A 16 -42.16 17.84 -12.79
C GLY A 16 -42.66 16.69 -11.90
N ALA A 17 -42.81 16.71 -10.58
CA ALA A 17 -42.78 17.73 -9.51
C ALA A 17 -42.66 16.98 -8.14
N PRO A 18 -42.60 17.66 -6.97
CA PRO A 18 -42.03 17.15 -5.70
C PRO A 18 -43.05 16.65 -4.65
N GLY A 19 -42.57 15.93 -3.63
CA GLY A 19 -43.38 15.59 -2.44
C GLY A 19 -42.70 14.75 -1.35
N ALA A 20 -42.41 15.41 -0.22
CA ALA A 20 -42.51 14.97 1.18
C ALA A 20 -41.72 13.77 1.78
N ALA A 21 -41.05 14.12 2.89
CA ALA A 21 -40.95 13.40 4.17
C ALA A 21 -40.23 12.02 4.22
N GLY A 22 -39.01 12.04 4.78
CA GLY A 22 -38.34 10.86 5.30
C GLY A 22 -37.37 11.26 6.40
N SER A 23 -37.68 10.87 7.63
CA SER A 23 -36.93 11.09 8.86
C SER A 23 -35.48 10.59 8.79
N TRP A 24 -34.55 11.40 9.29
CA TRP A 24 -33.14 11.04 9.51
C TRP A 24 -33.02 10.04 10.66
N GLY A 25 -33.16 8.76 10.34
CA GLY A 25 -32.77 7.65 11.21
C GLY A 25 -31.25 7.45 11.19
N ARG A 26 -30.64 7.45 12.38
CA ARG A 26 -29.22 7.14 12.62
C ARG A 26 -28.78 5.86 11.89
N PRO A 27 -27.62 5.83 11.22
CA PRO A 27 -27.04 4.57 10.80
C PRO A 27 -26.36 3.93 12.00
N VAL A 28 -27.05 2.98 12.63
CA VAL A 28 -26.40 1.96 13.46
C VAL A 28 -25.74 1.00 12.47
N GLY A 29 -24.46 1.25 12.16
CA GLY A 29 -23.68 0.36 11.31
C GLY A 29 -23.56 -1.01 11.97
N PRO A 30 -23.81 -2.12 11.26
CA PRO A 30 -23.57 -3.43 11.82
C PRO A 30 -22.05 -3.60 11.91
N LEU A 31 -21.55 -3.82 13.12
CA LEU A 31 -20.33 -4.58 13.37
C LEU A 31 -20.53 -5.95 12.73
N ALA A 32 -20.29 -6.04 11.43
CA ALA A 32 -20.24 -7.29 10.72
C ALA A 32 -19.05 -8.05 11.28
N ARG A 33 -19.35 -9.00 12.17
CA ARG A 33 -18.56 -10.21 12.37
C ARG A 33 -18.36 -10.84 11.00
N ARG A 34 -17.33 -10.41 10.26
CA ARG A 34 -16.69 -11.28 9.28
C ARG A 34 -15.91 -12.29 10.10
N GLY A 35 -16.64 -13.28 10.61
CA GLY A 35 -16.04 -14.50 11.13
C GLY A 35 -15.16 -15.05 10.02
N CYS A 36 -13.87 -15.15 10.30
CA CYS A 36 -12.97 -15.99 9.54
C CYS A 36 -13.37 -17.44 9.81
N CYS A 37 -14.47 -17.88 9.21
CA CYS A 37 -14.56 -19.28 8.84
C CYS A 37 -13.67 -19.40 7.60
N SER A 38 -12.47 -19.94 7.80
CA SER A 38 -11.73 -20.53 6.70
C SER A 38 -12.70 -21.41 5.90
N ALA A 39 -12.71 -21.24 4.57
CA ALA A 39 -13.42 -22.18 3.73
C ALA A 39 -12.89 -23.58 4.08
N PRO A 40 -13.76 -24.57 4.39
CA PRO A 40 -13.30 -25.91 4.73
C PRO A 40 -12.45 -26.44 3.56
N GLY A 41 -11.17 -26.70 3.81
CA GLY A 41 -10.24 -27.23 2.81
C GLY A 41 -9.01 -26.38 2.49
N THR A 42 -8.86 -25.13 2.97
CA THR A 42 -7.57 -24.42 2.81
C THR A 42 -6.50 -24.99 3.75
N PRO A 43 -5.33 -25.43 3.24
CA PRO A 43 -4.26 -25.96 4.08
C PRO A 43 -3.81 -24.94 5.12
N GLU A 44 -3.51 -25.41 6.33
CA GLU A 44 -2.96 -24.57 7.40
C GLU A 44 -1.59 -24.00 6.99
N VAL A 45 -1.40 -22.70 7.21
CA VAL A 45 -0.11 -22.06 6.92
C VAL A 45 0.94 -22.60 7.88
N PRO A 46 2.09 -23.14 7.43
CA PRO A 46 3.12 -23.65 8.34
C PRO A 46 3.69 -22.52 9.21
N LEU A 47 4.21 -22.85 10.40
CA LEU A 47 4.84 -21.83 11.23
C LEU A 47 6.10 -21.30 10.53
N THR A 48 6.33 -19.99 10.61
CA THR A 48 7.51 -19.36 9.98
C THR A 48 8.81 -20.03 10.42
N ARG A 49 8.92 -20.37 11.70
CA ARG A 49 10.08 -21.08 12.28
C ARG A 49 10.33 -22.51 11.75
N GLU A 50 9.32 -23.13 11.12
CA GLU A 50 9.43 -24.47 10.55
C GLU A 50 9.91 -24.42 9.10
N ARG A 51 9.63 -23.31 8.40
CA ARG A 51 9.98 -23.11 6.99
C ARG A 51 11.31 -22.38 6.79
N TYR A 52 11.71 -21.53 7.74
CA TYR A 52 12.90 -20.69 7.62
C TYR A 52 13.90 -21.00 8.75
N PRO A 53 15.22 -21.07 8.45
CA PRO A 53 16.25 -21.42 9.43
C PRO A 53 16.60 -20.23 10.36
N VAL A 54 15.59 -19.67 11.03
CA VAL A 54 15.75 -18.55 11.98
C VAL A 54 15.73 -19.10 13.40
N ARG A 55 16.64 -18.63 14.26
CA ARG A 55 16.69 -19.00 15.68
C ARG A 55 16.00 -17.92 16.52
N ARG A 56 15.21 -18.35 17.52
CA ARG A 56 14.59 -17.44 18.48
C ARG A 56 15.67 -16.77 19.32
N LEU A 57 15.68 -15.45 19.35
CA LEU A 57 16.54 -14.67 20.24
C LEU A 57 16.14 -14.89 21.72
N PRO A 58 17.04 -14.63 22.69
CA PRO A 58 16.82 -14.94 24.11
C PRO A 58 15.87 -13.94 24.81
N PHE A 59 14.71 -13.67 24.21
CA PHE A 59 13.63 -12.91 24.84
C PHE A 59 12.95 -13.74 25.92
N SER A 60 12.43 -13.07 26.95
CA SER A 60 11.52 -13.70 27.92
C SER A 60 10.27 -14.23 27.24
N THR A 61 9.51 -15.06 27.95
CA THR A 61 8.18 -15.51 27.54
C THR A 61 7.13 -14.88 28.45
N VAL A 62 5.97 -14.55 27.90
CA VAL A 62 4.88 -13.93 28.65
C VAL A 62 4.41 -14.83 29.80
N SER A 63 4.49 -14.33 31.03
CA SER A 63 3.99 -15.00 32.23
C SER A 63 2.57 -14.54 32.59
N LYS A 64 1.94 -15.21 33.57
CA LYS A 64 0.65 -14.77 34.13
C LYS A 64 0.73 -13.36 34.76
N GLN A 65 1.87 -12.99 35.32
CA GLN A 65 2.09 -11.67 35.90
C GLN A 65 2.15 -10.59 34.81
N ASP A 66 2.77 -10.91 33.67
CA ASP A 66 2.81 -10.02 32.51
C ASP A 66 1.39 -9.79 31.94
N LEU A 67 0.58 -10.85 31.83
CA LEU A 67 -0.83 -10.73 31.43
C LEU A 67 -1.63 -9.82 32.39
N ALA A 68 -1.44 -9.99 33.71
CA ALA A 68 -2.08 -9.13 34.70
C ALA A 68 -1.58 -7.68 34.64
N ALA A 69 -0.33 -7.45 34.27
CA ALA A 69 0.21 -6.11 34.04
C ALA A 69 -0.42 -5.47 32.81
N PHE A 70 -0.51 -6.19 31.69
CA PHE A 70 -1.18 -5.69 30.49
C PHE A 70 -2.66 -5.42 30.72
N GLU A 71 -3.37 -6.24 31.50
CA GLU A 71 -4.78 -5.99 31.81
C GLU A 71 -4.98 -4.70 32.64
N ARG A 72 -4.02 -4.36 33.51
CA ARG A 72 -4.03 -3.05 34.21
C ARG A 72 -3.74 -1.88 33.28
N ILE A 73 -2.85 -2.06 32.30
CA ILE A 73 -2.46 -1.00 31.37
C ILE A 73 -3.55 -0.76 30.31
N VAL A 74 -4.11 -1.83 29.74
CA VAL A 74 -5.15 -1.78 28.70
C VAL A 74 -6.38 -2.62 29.07
N PRO A 75 -7.23 -2.17 30.00
CA PRO A 75 -8.42 -2.93 30.43
C PRO A 75 -9.33 -3.33 29.26
N GLY A 76 -9.61 -4.64 29.14
CA GLY A 76 -10.36 -5.24 28.03
C GLY A 76 -9.66 -5.17 26.66
N GLY A 77 -8.38 -4.81 26.65
CA GLY A 77 -7.52 -4.71 25.48
C GLY A 77 -6.61 -5.93 25.26
N VAL A 78 -6.58 -6.88 26.20
CA VAL A 78 -5.75 -8.09 26.13
C VAL A 78 -6.56 -9.25 25.54
N VAL A 79 -6.03 -9.88 24.48
CA VAL A 79 -6.63 -11.05 23.84
C VAL A 79 -5.64 -12.21 23.91
N THR A 80 -6.06 -13.32 24.52
CA THR A 80 -5.25 -14.54 24.70
C THR A 80 -5.94 -15.80 24.18
N ASP A 81 -7.17 -15.66 23.68
CA ASP A 81 -7.91 -16.77 23.08
C ASP A 81 -7.17 -17.30 21.83
N PRO A 82 -6.81 -18.59 21.77
CA PRO A 82 -6.04 -19.13 20.66
C PRO A 82 -6.72 -19.02 19.30
N GLU A 83 -8.06 -19.10 19.25
CA GLU A 83 -8.84 -18.99 18.00
C GLU A 83 -8.81 -17.55 17.48
N ALA A 84 -9.05 -16.57 18.36
CA ALA A 84 -8.95 -15.15 18.03
C ALA A 84 -7.53 -14.72 17.60
N LEU A 85 -6.50 -15.43 18.05
CA LEU A 85 -5.10 -15.17 17.70
C LEU A 85 -4.65 -15.81 16.39
N GLN A 86 -5.46 -16.66 15.74
CA GLN A 86 -5.06 -17.27 14.46
C GLN A 86 -4.86 -16.22 13.37
N ALA A 87 -5.88 -15.38 13.13
CA ALA A 87 -5.85 -14.37 12.08
C ALA A 87 -4.69 -13.35 12.21
N PRO A 88 -4.44 -12.71 13.37
CA PRO A 88 -3.35 -11.73 13.49
C PRO A 88 -1.94 -12.37 13.43
N ASN A 89 -1.81 -13.69 13.58
CA ASN A 89 -0.53 -14.38 13.40
C ASN A 89 -0.21 -14.72 11.93
N VAL A 90 -1.16 -14.64 11.00
CA VAL A 90 -0.98 -15.02 9.59
C VAL A 90 -0.83 -13.77 8.72
N ASP A 91 0.17 -13.74 7.84
CA ASP A 91 0.39 -12.60 6.94
C ASP A 91 -0.67 -12.52 5.83
N TRP A 92 -0.77 -11.37 5.15
CA TRP A 92 -1.77 -11.16 4.10
C TRP A 92 -1.66 -12.19 2.96
N LEU A 93 -0.43 -12.59 2.61
CA LEU A 93 -0.16 -13.61 1.59
C LEU A 93 -0.40 -15.05 2.07
N ARG A 94 -0.68 -15.27 3.37
CA ARG A 94 -0.92 -16.57 3.98
C ARG A 94 0.20 -17.58 3.73
N THR A 95 1.44 -17.12 3.82
CA THR A 95 2.63 -17.97 3.66
C THR A 95 3.61 -17.87 4.83
N LEU A 96 3.34 -16.96 5.78
CA LEU A 96 4.03 -16.83 7.06
C LEU A 96 3.00 -16.88 8.19
N ARG A 97 3.35 -17.61 9.26
CA ARG A 97 2.53 -17.69 10.47
C ARG A 97 3.40 -17.65 11.73
N GLY A 98 3.11 -16.68 12.59
CA GLY A 98 3.67 -16.59 13.94
C GLY A 98 2.99 -17.55 14.93
N CYS A 99 3.49 -17.58 16.15
CA CYS A 99 2.90 -18.33 17.26
C CYS A 99 2.71 -17.46 18.52
N SER A 100 2.40 -16.18 18.33
CA SER A 100 2.09 -15.27 19.43
C SER A 100 0.85 -15.73 20.18
N LYS A 101 0.91 -15.62 21.51
CA LYS A 101 -0.15 -16.01 22.44
C LYS A 101 -0.84 -14.80 23.08
N VAL A 102 -0.47 -13.58 22.68
CA VAL A 102 -1.02 -12.34 23.25
C VAL A 102 -1.12 -11.27 22.17
N LEU A 103 -2.31 -10.69 22.06
CA LEU A 103 -2.60 -9.49 21.30
C LEU A 103 -3.04 -8.38 22.25
N LEU A 104 -2.39 -7.22 22.16
CA LEU A 104 -2.72 -6.02 22.92
C LEU A 104 -3.34 -4.98 21.99
N ARG A 105 -4.43 -4.35 22.42
CA ARG A 105 -5.19 -3.35 21.66
C ARG A 105 -5.36 -2.05 22.45
N PRO A 106 -4.29 -1.24 22.59
CA PRO A 106 -4.36 0.07 23.21
C PRO A 106 -5.27 1.03 22.43
N ARG A 107 -5.78 2.04 23.14
CA ARG A 107 -6.61 3.16 22.66
C ARG A 107 -5.85 4.50 22.70
N THR A 108 -4.82 4.62 23.55
CA THR A 108 -4.07 5.87 23.75
C THR A 108 -2.55 5.67 23.61
N SER A 109 -1.83 6.75 23.35
CA SER A 109 -0.37 6.75 23.26
C SER A 109 0.28 6.44 24.62
N GLU A 110 -0.35 6.86 25.71
CA GLU A 110 0.09 6.54 27.08
C GLU A 110 0.02 5.03 27.36
N GLU A 111 -1.05 4.36 26.93
CA GLU A 111 -1.15 2.90 27.06
C GLU A 111 -0.04 2.18 26.27
N VAL A 112 0.32 2.67 25.08
CA VAL A 112 1.46 2.14 24.30
C VAL A 112 2.78 2.36 25.05
N SER A 113 3.00 3.56 25.61
CA SER A 113 4.17 3.86 26.46
C SER A 113 4.31 2.89 27.62
N HIS A 114 3.23 2.66 28.37
CA HIS A 114 3.25 1.75 29.51
C HIS A 114 3.43 0.29 29.10
N ILE A 115 2.86 -0.16 27.97
CA ILE A 115 3.10 -1.50 27.42
C ILE A 115 4.59 -1.66 27.09
N LEU A 116 5.17 -0.73 26.33
CA LEU A 116 6.57 -0.82 25.90
C LEU A 116 7.54 -0.73 27.07
N ARG A 117 7.26 0.11 28.07
CA ARG A 117 8.05 0.15 29.31
C ARG A 117 8.09 -1.21 30.01
N HIS A 118 6.93 -1.86 30.17
CA HIS A 118 6.85 -3.21 30.76
C HIS A 118 7.60 -4.24 29.92
N CYS A 119 7.42 -4.23 28.59
CA CYS A 119 8.12 -5.14 27.68
C CYS A 119 9.64 -4.93 27.70
N HIS A 120 10.10 -3.68 27.78
CA HIS A 120 11.51 -3.34 27.89
C HIS A 120 12.11 -3.84 29.19
N GLU A 121 11.46 -3.63 30.33
CA GLU A 121 11.90 -4.15 31.64
C GLU A 121 11.95 -5.67 31.66
N ARG A 122 10.96 -6.33 31.06
CA ARG A 122 10.83 -7.80 31.03
C ARG A 122 11.56 -8.48 29.89
N ASN A 123 12.17 -7.73 28.97
CA ASN A 123 12.80 -8.23 27.74
C ASN A 123 11.83 -9.10 26.89
N LEU A 124 10.61 -8.60 26.68
CA LEU A 124 9.59 -9.24 25.84
C LEU A 124 9.60 -8.58 24.46
N ALA A 125 9.71 -9.39 23.41
CA ALA A 125 9.62 -8.90 22.04
C ALA A 125 8.20 -8.47 21.67
N VAL A 126 8.09 -7.43 20.84
CA VAL A 126 6.85 -6.80 20.41
C VAL A 126 6.83 -6.71 18.89
N ASN A 127 5.73 -7.15 18.27
CA ASN A 127 5.45 -7.00 16.85
C ASN A 127 4.31 -5.96 16.67
N PRO A 128 4.63 -4.72 16.23
CA PRO A 128 3.62 -3.71 15.93
C PRO A 128 2.78 -4.14 14.72
N GLN A 129 1.46 -3.98 14.80
CA GLN A 129 0.55 -4.39 13.72
C GLN A 129 -0.54 -3.34 13.46
N GLY A 130 -0.61 -2.87 12.22
CA GLY A 130 -1.73 -2.06 11.72
C GLY A 130 -2.84 -2.95 11.14
N GLY A 131 -3.25 -2.66 9.91
CA GLY A 131 -4.25 -3.42 9.17
C GLY A 131 -3.84 -4.83 8.69
N ASN A 132 -2.60 -5.25 8.99
CA ASN A 132 -2.01 -6.51 8.54
C ASN A 132 -2.09 -6.76 7.02
N THR A 133 -1.82 -5.72 6.22
CA THR A 133 -1.83 -5.74 4.74
C THR A 133 -0.43 -5.72 4.12
N GLY A 134 0.63 -5.83 4.93
CA GLY A 134 2.01 -5.79 4.46
C GLY A 134 2.40 -7.04 3.67
N MET A 135 3.21 -6.88 2.62
CA MET A 135 3.56 -7.96 1.69
C MET A 135 4.86 -8.70 2.01
N VAL A 136 5.65 -8.18 2.94
CA VAL A 136 7.03 -8.66 3.21
C VAL A 136 7.18 -9.40 4.54
N GLY A 137 6.07 -9.81 5.16
CA GLY A 137 6.09 -10.52 6.45
C GLY A 137 6.48 -9.63 7.64
N GLY A 138 6.51 -8.30 7.46
CA GLY A 138 6.83 -7.35 8.51
C GLY A 138 5.77 -7.27 9.62
N SER A 139 4.50 -7.54 9.28
CA SER A 139 3.32 -7.29 10.12
C SER A 139 2.93 -8.42 11.06
N VAL A 140 3.57 -9.60 10.99
CA VAL A 140 3.24 -10.74 11.84
C VAL A 140 4.46 -11.28 12.61
N PRO A 141 4.28 -11.89 13.78
CA PRO A 141 5.38 -12.47 14.57
C PRO A 141 6.12 -13.60 13.81
N VAL A 142 7.39 -13.83 14.15
CA VAL A 142 8.13 -15.03 13.68
C VAL A 142 7.96 -16.18 14.69
N PHE A 143 8.00 -15.85 15.97
CA PHE A 143 7.82 -16.73 17.11
C PHE A 143 6.65 -16.24 17.98
N ASP A 144 6.91 -15.93 19.24
CA ASP A 144 5.95 -15.60 20.29
C ASP A 144 5.91 -14.11 20.65
N GLU A 145 6.42 -13.23 19.77
CA GLU A 145 6.39 -11.78 19.98
C GLU A 145 4.96 -11.30 20.27
N ILE A 146 4.80 -10.39 21.23
CA ILE A 146 3.50 -9.81 21.57
C ILE A 146 3.02 -8.98 20.38
N ILE A 147 1.81 -9.24 19.89
CA ILE A 147 1.23 -8.42 18.84
C ILE A 147 0.66 -7.16 19.49
N LEU A 148 1.17 -5.98 19.13
CA LEU A 148 0.63 -4.69 19.57
C LEU A 148 -0.13 -4.05 18.40
N SER A 149 -1.45 -4.16 18.45
CA SER A 149 -2.32 -3.69 17.37
C SER A 149 -2.82 -2.27 17.59
N THR A 150 -2.74 -1.45 16.55
CA THR A 150 -3.26 -0.07 16.58
C THR A 150 -4.76 0.02 16.31
N ALA A 151 -5.49 -1.09 16.16
CA ALA A 151 -6.88 -1.12 15.68
C ALA A 151 -7.88 -0.27 16.51
N ARG A 152 -7.59 0.06 17.77
CA ARG A 152 -8.44 0.92 18.62
C ARG A 152 -7.92 2.35 18.79
N MET A 153 -6.76 2.66 18.22
CA MET A 153 -6.23 4.02 18.11
C MET A 153 -6.72 4.63 16.79
N ASN A 154 -8.03 4.76 16.63
CA ASN A 154 -8.68 5.05 15.34
C ASN A 154 -9.43 6.40 15.33
N ARG A 155 -9.03 7.37 16.16
CA ARG A 155 -9.67 8.70 16.21
C ARG A 155 -8.93 9.72 15.35
N VAL A 156 -9.68 10.52 14.61
CA VAL A 156 -9.22 11.82 14.12
C VAL A 156 -9.17 12.78 15.32
N LEU A 157 -8.04 13.46 15.51
CA LEU A 157 -7.82 14.41 16.61
C LEU A 157 -8.16 15.83 16.20
N SER A 158 -7.74 16.24 15.00
CA SER A 158 -8.09 17.55 14.44
C SER A 158 -7.98 17.53 12.91
N PHE A 159 -8.70 18.45 12.27
CA PHE A 159 -8.56 18.74 10.85
C PHE A 159 -8.77 20.23 10.62
N HIS A 160 -7.79 20.90 10.02
CA HIS A 160 -7.87 22.32 9.73
C HIS A 160 -8.41 22.54 8.31
N SER A 161 -9.66 23.00 8.21
CA SER A 161 -10.42 23.09 6.94
C SER A 161 -9.85 24.04 5.89
N VAL A 162 -8.95 24.95 6.26
CA VAL A 162 -8.26 25.84 5.29
C VAL A 162 -6.92 25.26 4.83
N SER A 163 -6.04 24.86 5.75
CA SER A 163 -4.70 24.37 5.40
C SER A 163 -4.68 22.91 4.92
N GLY A 164 -5.74 22.14 5.16
CA GLY A 164 -5.80 20.72 4.82
C GLY A 164 -4.96 19.83 5.75
N ILE A 165 -4.56 20.32 6.93
CA ILE A 165 -3.75 19.53 7.86
C ILE A 165 -4.67 18.62 8.68
N LEU A 166 -4.43 17.31 8.57
CA LEU A 166 -5.09 16.26 9.33
C LEU A 166 -4.17 15.76 10.44
N VAL A 167 -4.67 15.70 11.67
CA VAL A 167 -4.02 15.00 12.79
C VAL A 167 -4.90 13.84 13.23
N CYS A 168 -4.39 12.61 13.17
CA CYS A 168 -5.15 11.42 13.50
C CYS A 168 -4.28 10.35 14.16
N GLN A 169 -4.91 9.45 14.91
CA GLN A 169 -4.22 8.32 15.52
C GLN A 169 -3.79 7.30 14.45
N ALA A 170 -2.69 6.60 14.72
CA ALA A 170 -2.03 5.68 13.79
C ALA A 170 -2.90 4.53 13.29
N GLY A 171 -3.97 4.18 13.99
CA GLY A 171 -4.91 3.11 13.64
C GLY A 171 -6.07 3.53 12.75
N CYS A 172 -6.18 4.80 12.34
CA CYS A 172 -7.21 5.21 11.40
C CYS A 172 -7.03 4.51 10.05
N VAL A 173 -8.09 3.87 9.55
CA VAL A 173 -8.12 3.19 8.25
C VAL A 173 -8.05 4.22 7.13
N LEU A 174 -7.22 3.98 6.11
CA LEU A 174 -7.00 4.95 5.04
C LEU A 174 -8.29 5.34 4.31
N GLU A 175 -9.17 4.38 3.99
CA GLU A 175 -10.46 4.67 3.33
C GLU A 175 -11.39 5.53 4.20
N GLU A 176 -11.38 5.32 5.53
CA GLU A 176 -12.16 6.13 6.45
C GLU A 176 -11.61 7.57 6.53
N LEU A 177 -10.28 7.73 6.52
CA LEU A 177 -9.64 9.04 6.44
C LEU A 177 -9.97 9.74 5.12
N SER A 178 -9.87 9.05 3.99
CA SER A 178 -10.24 9.59 2.67
C SER A 178 -11.68 10.08 2.67
N ARG A 179 -12.64 9.28 3.16
CA ARG A 179 -14.04 9.71 3.28
C ARG A 179 -14.18 10.94 4.16
N TYR A 180 -13.51 10.96 5.32
CA TYR A 180 -13.57 12.09 6.26
C TYR A 180 -13.08 13.41 5.65
N VAL A 181 -11.96 13.38 4.92
CA VAL A 181 -11.41 14.60 4.31
C VAL A 181 -12.12 14.98 3.01
N GLU A 182 -12.65 14.02 2.26
CA GLU A 182 -13.44 14.25 1.03
C GLU A 182 -14.77 14.95 1.29
N GLU A 183 -15.39 14.73 2.46
CA GLU A 183 -16.54 15.49 2.95
C GLU A 183 -16.21 16.97 3.24
N ARG A 184 -14.93 17.31 3.30
CA ARG A 184 -14.41 18.64 3.63
C ARG A 184 -13.62 19.26 2.48
N ASP A 185 -13.78 18.72 1.27
CA ASP A 185 -13.12 19.15 0.03
C ASP A 185 -11.58 18.99 0.02
N PHE A 186 -11.08 17.96 0.70
CA PHE A 186 -9.69 17.51 0.61
C PHE A 186 -9.63 16.02 0.22
N ILE A 187 -8.42 15.51 -0.03
CA ILE A 187 -8.15 14.09 -0.26
C ILE A 187 -6.92 13.65 0.52
N MET A 188 -6.76 12.34 0.73
CA MET A 188 -5.48 11.83 1.23
C MET A 188 -4.40 11.95 0.14
N PRO A 189 -3.14 12.29 0.50
CA PRO A 189 -2.05 12.41 -0.47
C PRO A 189 -1.59 11.07 -1.04
N LEU A 190 -1.97 9.95 -0.41
CA LEU A 190 -1.73 8.60 -0.89
C LEU A 190 -3.05 7.84 -1.05
N ASP A 191 -3.05 6.85 -1.93
CA ASP A 191 -4.14 5.89 -2.08
C ASP A 191 -3.60 4.59 -2.65
N LEU A 192 -4.19 3.47 -2.23
CA LEU A 192 -3.66 2.14 -2.53
C LEU A 192 -4.74 1.07 -2.44
N GLY A 193 -4.55 -0.07 -3.11
CA GLY A 193 -5.58 -1.11 -3.20
C GLY A 193 -6.01 -1.69 -1.85
N ALA A 194 -5.19 -1.57 -0.80
CA ALA A 194 -5.52 -2.00 0.56
C ALA A 194 -6.24 -0.93 1.42
N LYS A 195 -6.73 0.18 0.83
CA LYS A 195 -7.28 1.35 1.55
C LYS A 195 -8.36 1.00 2.58
N GLY A 196 -9.17 -0.03 2.31
CA GLY A 196 -10.23 -0.50 3.20
C GLY A 196 -9.73 -1.25 4.45
N SER A 197 -8.42 -1.43 4.62
CA SER A 197 -7.86 -2.15 5.77
C SER A 197 -6.54 -1.58 6.27
N CYS A 198 -5.69 -1.00 5.41
CA CYS A 198 -4.43 -0.42 5.87
C CYS A 198 -4.68 0.75 6.83
N HIS A 199 -3.85 0.84 7.86
CA HIS A 199 -3.89 1.95 8.82
C HIS A 199 -2.86 3.01 8.42
N ILE A 200 -3.14 4.28 8.70
CA ILE A 200 -2.22 5.38 8.36
C ILE A 200 -0.84 5.23 9.01
N GLY A 201 -0.76 4.74 10.25
CA GLY A 201 0.52 4.46 10.90
C GLY A 201 1.29 3.32 10.23
N GLY A 202 0.57 2.32 9.68
CA GLY A 202 1.17 1.28 8.86
C GLY A 202 1.74 1.85 7.56
N ASN A 203 0.97 2.69 6.86
CA ASN A 203 1.41 3.36 5.64
C ASN A 203 2.69 4.18 5.87
N VAL A 204 2.75 4.95 6.97
CA VAL A 204 3.93 5.73 7.34
C VAL A 204 5.10 4.81 7.70
N ALA A 205 4.88 3.78 8.52
CA ALA A 205 5.92 2.85 8.91
C ALA A 205 6.53 2.11 7.71
N THR A 206 5.77 1.87 6.64
CA THR A 206 6.29 1.24 5.41
C THR A 206 6.70 2.23 4.33
N ASN A 207 6.54 3.55 4.55
CA ASN A 207 6.66 4.58 3.51
C ASN A 207 5.88 4.22 2.24
N ALA A 208 4.60 3.88 2.39
CA ALA A 208 3.75 3.43 1.29
C ALA A 208 3.70 4.46 0.14
N GLY A 209 3.84 3.97 -1.08
CA GLY A 209 3.70 4.76 -2.31
C GLY A 209 2.25 4.80 -2.80
N GLY A 210 1.94 3.93 -3.76
CA GLY A 210 0.59 3.77 -4.29
C GLY A 210 0.21 4.66 -5.48
N LEU A 211 -1.08 4.71 -5.78
CA LEU A 211 -1.66 5.03 -7.10
C LEU A 211 -1.61 6.52 -7.49
N ARG A 212 -1.29 7.40 -6.54
CA ARG A 212 -1.23 8.86 -6.74
C ARG A 212 0.12 9.45 -6.31
N PHE A 213 1.13 8.59 -6.12
CA PHE A 213 2.48 8.99 -5.74
C PHE A 213 3.09 9.94 -6.78
N LEU A 214 2.90 9.66 -8.07
CA LEU A 214 3.35 10.52 -9.17
C LEU A 214 2.99 12.00 -9.01
N ARG A 215 1.84 12.30 -8.38
CA ARG A 215 1.34 13.68 -8.19
C ARG A 215 1.66 14.27 -6.82
N TYR A 216 1.49 13.50 -5.75
CA TYR A 216 1.58 14.03 -4.39
C TYR A 216 2.88 13.66 -3.67
N GLY A 217 3.69 12.79 -4.28
CA GLY A 217 5.01 12.40 -3.80
C GLY A 217 5.00 11.48 -2.58
N SER A 218 6.15 11.39 -1.93
CA SER A 218 6.40 10.51 -0.79
C SER A 218 5.83 11.04 0.52
N LEU A 219 5.50 10.11 1.42
CA LEU A 219 5.20 10.39 2.81
C LEU A 219 6.30 11.16 3.53
N HIS A 220 7.57 11.03 3.11
CA HIS A 220 8.67 11.87 3.61
C HIS A 220 8.43 13.38 3.40
N GLY A 221 7.64 13.77 2.39
CA GLY A 221 7.28 15.16 2.11
C GLY A 221 5.88 15.57 2.60
N THR A 222 4.93 14.64 2.68
CA THR A 222 3.52 14.96 3.03
C THR A 222 3.19 14.77 4.50
N VAL A 223 3.94 13.93 5.23
CA VAL A 223 3.84 13.83 6.70
C VAL A 223 4.51 15.06 7.31
N LEU A 224 3.76 15.80 8.12
CA LEU A 224 4.25 17.01 8.78
C LEU A 224 4.87 16.69 10.14
N GLY A 225 4.28 15.76 10.88
CA GLY A 225 4.73 15.39 12.22
C GLY A 225 4.26 14.01 12.65
N LEU A 226 4.97 13.42 13.61
CA LEU A 226 4.68 12.11 14.19
C LEU A 226 4.83 12.15 15.71
N GLU A 227 3.94 11.47 16.41
CA GLU A 227 4.17 11.02 17.78
C GLU A 227 4.60 9.55 17.71
N VAL A 228 5.71 9.21 18.36
CA VAL A 228 6.30 7.87 18.35
C VAL A 228 6.63 7.44 19.77
N VAL A 229 6.29 6.21 20.14
CA VAL A 229 6.74 5.60 21.39
C VAL A 229 7.94 4.69 21.13
N LEU A 230 9.08 5.01 21.76
CA LEU A 230 10.32 4.25 21.63
C LEU A 230 10.27 2.93 22.42
N ALA A 231 11.26 2.06 22.20
CA ALA A 231 11.29 0.71 22.77
C ALA A 231 11.21 0.69 24.31
N ASP A 232 11.80 1.67 24.99
CA ASP A 232 11.78 1.82 26.45
C ASP A 232 10.48 2.45 27.01
N GLY A 233 9.55 2.83 26.13
CA GLY A 233 8.32 3.53 26.46
C GLY A 233 8.42 5.06 26.42
N THR A 234 9.57 5.66 26.10
CA THR A 234 9.70 7.11 25.92
C THR A 234 8.80 7.60 24.79
N VAL A 235 7.97 8.62 25.05
CA VAL A 235 7.13 9.28 24.03
C VAL A 235 7.94 10.39 23.37
N LEU A 236 8.28 10.21 22.11
CA LEU A 236 8.90 11.20 21.25
C LEU A 236 7.80 12.01 20.54
N ASP A 237 7.60 13.25 21.00
CA ASP A 237 6.70 14.20 20.36
C ASP A 237 7.42 15.00 19.27
N CYS A 238 7.23 14.56 18.02
CA CYS A 238 7.58 15.32 16.83
C CYS A 238 6.29 15.67 16.05
N LEU A 239 5.16 15.84 16.73
CA LEU A 239 3.84 16.02 16.13
C LEU A 239 3.59 17.49 15.70
N THR A 240 4.60 18.10 15.08
CA THR A 240 4.46 19.42 14.45
C THR A 240 3.40 19.37 13.36
N SER A 241 2.61 20.45 13.27
CA SER A 241 1.57 20.64 12.26
C SER A 241 1.84 21.90 11.44
N LEU A 242 3.13 22.20 11.24
CA LEU A 242 3.63 23.32 10.45
C LEU A 242 4.05 22.84 9.07
N ARG A 243 3.77 23.64 8.03
CA ARG A 243 4.20 23.33 6.66
C ARG A 243 5.72 23.38 6.48
N LYS A 244 6.38 24.22 7.30
CA LYS A 244 7.83 24.45 7.31
C LYS A 244 8.28 24.61 8.76
N ASP A 245 9.26 23.83 9.18
CA ASP A 245 9.86 23.86 10.51
C ASP A 245 11.29 23.31 10.42
N ASN A 246 12.30 24.17 10.55
CA ASN A 246 13.72 23.83 10.41
C ASN A 246 14.47 23.98 11.76
N THR A 247 13.80 23.68 12.87
CA THR A 247 14.33 23.86 14.24
C THR A 247 15.20 22.68 14.71
N GLY A 248 16.16 22.24 13.89
CA GLY A 248 17.07 21.14 14.19
C GLY A 248 16.95 19.98 13.20
N TYR A 249 17.22 18.76 13.67
CA TYR A 249 17.12 17.56 12.83
C TYR A 249 15.67 17.17 12.60
N ASP A 250 15.35 16.70 11.39
CA ASP A 250 14.02 16.22 11.05
C ASP A 250 13.80 14.77 11.54
N LEU A 251 13.69 14.59 12.85
CA LEU A 251 13.68 13.27 13.50
C LEU A 251 12.56 12.35 13.01
N LYS A 252 11.40 12.91 12.61
CA LYS A 252 10.27 12.10 12.12
C LYS A 252 10.66 11.23 10.93
N GLN A 253 11.62 11.67 10.12
CA GLN A 253 12.06 10.98 8.90
C GLN A 253 12.65 9.60 9.19
N LEU A 254 13.28 9.42 10.36
CA LEU A 254 13.84 8.12 10.77
C LEU A 254 12.76 7.05 10.94
N PHE A 255 11.54 7.44 11.27
CA PHE A 255 10.44 6.52 11.55
C PHE A 255 9.59 6.20 10.31
N ILE A 256 9.60 7.09 9.30
CA ILE A 256 8.96 6.85 8.00
C ILE A 256 9.77 5.79 7.24
N GLY A 257 9.17 4.64 6.96
CA GLY A 257 9.88 3.49 6.35
C GLY A 257 10.69 2.63 7.33
N SER A 258 10.58 2.86 8.65
CA SER A 258 11.29 2.07 9.67
C SER A 258 10.66 0.71 10.01
N GLU A 259 9.45 0.46 9.51
CA GLU A 259 8.67 -0.77 9.68
C GLU A 259 8.52 -1.22 11.15
N GLY A 260 8.39 -0.25 12.06
CA GLY A 260 8.18 -0.48 13.48
C GLY A 260 9.40 -1.01 14.23
N THR A 261 10.60 -0.94 13.63
CA THR A 261 11.84 -1.41 14.26
C THR A 261 12.49 -0.35 15.16
N LEU A 262 12.17 0.93 15.00
CA LEU A 262 12.78 2.02 15.76
C LEU A 262 11.83 2.63 16.82
N GLY A 263 10.54 2.38 16.68
CA GLY A 263 9.48 2.92 17.56
C GLY A 263 8.11 2.59 17.00
N ILE A 264 7.07 2.81 17.81
CA ILE A 264 5.66 2.63 17.42
C ILE A 264 5.03 3.99 17.19
N ILE A 265 4.66 4.29 15.95
CA ILE A 265 3.93 5.50 15.58
C ILE A 265 2.52 5.42 16.20
N THR A 266 2.14 6.43 16.98
CA THR A 266 0.84 6.51 17.67
C THR A 266 -0.07 7.59 17.11
N THR A 267 0.51 8.69 16.60
CA THR A 267 -0.24 9.81 16.00
C THR A 267 0.49 10.35 14.77
N VAL A 268 -0.26 10.76 13.74
CA VAL A 268 0.24 11.27 12.47
C VAL A 268 -0.39 12.63 12.18
N SER A 269 0.44 13.63 11.87
CA SER A 269 0.04 14.88 11.22
C SER A 269 0.43 14.82 9.74
N ILE A 270 -0.53 14.99 8.84
CA ILE A 270 -0.35 14.83 7.39
C ILE A 270 -1.04 15.95 6.62
N LEU A 271 -0.41 16.40 5.54
CA LEU A 271 -0.97 17.39 4.63
C LEU A 271 -1.87 16.71 3.59
N CYS A 272 -3.17 17.02 3.65
CA CYS A 272 -4.16 16.58 2.66
C CYS A 272 -4.22 17.59 1.51
N PRO A 273 -4.02 17.17 0.25
CA PRO A 273 -4.26 18.02 -0.91
C PRO A 273 -5.73 18.43 -1.04
N PRO A 274 -6.04 19.58 -1.64
CA PRO A 274 -7.42 19.95 -1.95
C PRO A 274 -8.03 18.93 -2.92
N LYS A 275 -9.33 18.65 -2.75
CA LYS A 275 -10.07 17.75 -3.62
C LYS A 275 -10.17 18.37 -5.02
N PRO A 276 -9.77 17.63 -6.07
CA PRO A 276 -9.86 18.15 -7.43
C PRO A 276 -11.31 18.37 -7.84
N ARG A 277 -11.56 19.42 -8.62
CA ARG A 277 -12.90 19.72 -9.16
C ARG A 277 -13.26 18.84 -10.34
N ALA A 278 -12.24 18.40 -11.08
CA ALA A 278 -12.38 17.51 -12.22
C ALA A 278 -11.43 16.33 -12.05
N VAL A 279 -11.97 15.11 -12.20
CA VAL A 279 -11.21 13.87 -12.25
C VAL A 279 -11.62 13.14 -13.52
N ASN A 280 -10.64 12.74 -14.32
CA ASN A 280 -10.86 12.01 -15.55
C ASN A 280 -9.98 10.77 -15.55
N VAL A 281 -10.49 9.65 -16.05
CA VAL A 281 -9.71 8.43 -16.26
C VAL A 281 -9.81 8.01 -17.71
N ALA A 282 -8.67 7.78 -18.34
CA ALA A 282 -8.56 7.15 -19.66
C ALA A 282 -7.96 5.75 -19.50
N PHE A 283 -8.54 4.76 -20.17
CA PHE A 283 -8.06 3.39 -20.23
C PHE A 283 -7.79 3.01 -21.68
N LEU A 284 -6.53 2.71 -22.00
CA LEU A 284 -6.00 2.68 -23.36
C LEU A 284 -5.29 1.36 -23.64
N GLY A 285 -5.46 0.80 -24.84
CA GLY A 285 -4.68 -0.33 -25.35
C GLY A 285 -3.47 0.16 -26.15
N CYS A 286 -2.30 -0.39 -25.86
CA CYS A 286 -1.05 -0.11 -26.58
C CYS A 286 -0.55 -1.39 -27.29
N PRO A 287 -0.03 -1.29 -28.52
CA PRO A 287 0.39 -2.46 -29.30
C PRO A 287 1.75 -3.05 -28.87
N GLY A 288 2.49 -2.34 -28.02
CA GLY A 288 3.81 -2.76 -27.55
C GLY A 288 4.30 -1.90 -26.38
N PHE A 289 5.37 -2.35 -25.71
CA PHE A 289 5.93 -1.63 -24.57
C PHE A 289 6.66 -0.33 -24.99
N ALA A 290 7.22 -0.30 -26.20
CA ALA A 290 7.79 0.93 -26.76
C ALA A 290 6.73 2.03 -26.87
N GLU A 291 5.53 1.67 -27.33
CA GLU A 291 4.40 2.59 -27.42
C GLU A 291 3.90 2.99 -26.03
N VAL A 292 3.87 2.09 -25.04
CA VAL A 292 3.55 2.46 -23.64
C VAL A 292 4.49 3.57 -23.14
N LEU A 293 5.80 3.45 -23.38
CA LEU A 293 6.78 4.46 -22.98
C LEU A 293 6.59 5.79 -23.71
N GLN A 294 6.31 5.74 -25.02
CA GLN A 294 6.02 6.95 -25.80
C GLN A 294 4.69 7.60 -25.37
N THR A 295 3.65 6.81 -25.09
CA THR A 295 2.39 7.29 -24.52
C THR A 295 2.64 8.00 -23.19
N PHE A 296 3.51 7.46 -22.32
CA PHE A 296 3.90 8.14 -21.07
C PHE A 296 4.63 9.46 -21.33
N SER A 297 5.60 9.47 -22.25
CA SER A 297 6.33 10.67 -22.64
C SER A 297 5.39 11.77 -23.15
N THR A 298 4.53 11.44 -24.11
CA THR A 298 3.51 12.31 -24.68
C THR A 298 2.52 12.79 -23.62
N CYS A 299 2.07 11.90 -22.73
CA CYS A 299 1.16 12.23 -21.64
C CYS A 299 1.74 13.32 -20.73
N LYS A 300 3.02 13.21 -20.33
CA LYS A 300 3.69 14.27 -19.56
C LYS A 300 3.78 15.58 -20.32
N GLY A 301 4.11 15.54 -21.61
CA GLY A 301 4.23 16.75 -22.44
C GLY A 301 2.91 17.48 -22.70
N MET A 302 1.81 16.74 -22.85
CA MET A 302 0.51 17.30 -23.24
C MET A 302 -0.45 17.54 -22.08
N LEU A 303 -0.46 16.67 -21.06
CA LEU A 303 -1.32 16.84 -19.88
C LEU A 303 -0.62 17.64 -18.78
N GLY A 304 0.68 17.39 -18.56
CA GLY A 304 1.49 18.14 -17.62
C GLY A 304 0.97 18.04 -16.19
N GLU A 305 0.68 19.19 -15.59
CA GLU A 305 0.40 19.36 -14.16
C GLU A 305 -0.91 18.73 -13.68
N ILE A 306 -1.81 18.34 -14.59
CA ILE A 306 -3.05 17.68 -14.21
C ILE A 306 -2.88 16.16 -14.08
N LEU A 307 -1.79 15.58 -14.59
CA LEU A 307 -1.51 14.15 -14.50
C LEU A 307 -1.44 13.72 -13.03
N SER A 308 -2.18 12.67 -12.69
CA SER A 308 -2.36 12.22 -11.30
C SER A 308 -2.03 10.74 -11.08
N ALA A 309 -2.21 9.92 -12.11
CA ALA A 309 -1.73 8.55 -12.14
C ALA A 309 -1.34 8.16 -13.57
N PHE A 310 -0.33 7.29 -13.67
CA PHE A 310 0.02 6.60 -14.92
C PHE A 310 0.42 5.15 -14.59
N GLU A 311 -0.54 4.26 -14.76
CA GLU A 311 -0.41 2.83 -14.46
C GLU A 311 -0.39 2.02 -15.74
N PHE A 312 0.35 0.92 -15.76
CA PHE A 312 0.30 -0.05 -16.86
C PHE A 312 0.02 -1.47 -16.36
N MET A 313 -0.51 -2.30 -17.25
CA MET A 313 -0.66 -3.75 -17.04
C MET A 313 -0.57 -4.48 -18.38
N ASP A 314 -0.09 -5.71 -18.37
CA ASP A 314 -0.02 -6.55 -19.58
C ASP A 314 -1.32 -7.31 -19.87
N ALA A 315 -1.38 -7.95 -21.04
CA ALA A 315 -2.50 -8.77 -21.49
C ALA A 315 -2.89 -9.87 -20.48
N VAL A 316 -1.89 -10.49 -19.85
CA VAL A 316 -2.12 -11.60 -18.91
C VAL A 316 -2.77 -11.09 -17.62
N CYS A 317 -2.37 -9.92 -17.12
CA CYS A 317 -3.08 -9.25 -16.02
C CYS A 317 -4.58 -9.05 -16.35
N MET A 318 -4.90 -8.54 -17.53
CA MET A 318 -6.28 -8.33 -17.97
C MET A 318 -7.08 -9.64 -18.05
N GLN A 319 -6.46 -10.70 -18.59
CA GLN A 319 -7.05 -12.03 -18.65
C GLN A 319 -7.34 -12.59 -17.25
N LEU A 320 -6.43 -12.40 -16.29
CA LEU A 320 -6.60 -12.91 -14.92
C LEU A 320 -7.70 -12.19 -14.15
N VAL A 321 -7.81 -10.86 -14.26
CA VAL A 321 -8.93 -10.13 -13.63
C VAL A 321 -10.27 -10.51 -14.26
N GLY A 322 -10.32 -10.72 -15.58
CA GLY A 322 -11.51 -11.22 -16.27
C GLY A 322 -11.89 -12.64 -15.82
N ARG A 323 -10.92 -13.55 -15.75
CA ARG A 323 -11.13 -14.96 -15.38
C ARG A 323 -11.57 -15.14 -13.94
N HIS A 324 -10.85 -14.51 -12.99
CA HIS A 324 -11.01 -14.80 -11.56
C HIS A 324 -11.97 -13.84 -10.85
N LEU A 325 -12.19 -12.64 -11.39
CA LEU A 325 -13.02 -11.59 -10.78
C LEU A 325 -14.19 -11.16 -11.66
N HIS A 326 -14.33 -11.74 -12.86
CA HIS A 326 -15.42 -11.48 -13.80
C HIS A 326 -15.53 -10.00 -14.23
N LEU A 327 -14.39 -9.33 -14.38
CA LEU A 327 -14.30 -7.95 -14.86
C LEU A 327 -13.94 -7.93 -16.35
N ALA A 328 -14.87 -7.50 -17.21
CA ALA A 328 -14.63 -7.42 -18.64
C ALA A 328 -13.74 -6.22 -19.02
N SER A 329 -12.87 -6.40 -20.01
CA SER A 329 -12.12 -5.31 -20.63
C SER A 329 -13.09 -4.35 -21.35
N PRO A 330 -12.96 -3.02 -21.17
CA PRO A 330 -13.79 -2.03 -21.84
C PRO A 330 -13.26 -1.62 -23.23
N VAL A 331 -12.09 -2.15 -23.63
CA VAL A 331 -11.40 -1.88 -24.91
C VAL A 331 -11.01 -3.20 -25.58
N GLN A 332 -10.63 -3.13 -26.85
CA GLN A 332 -10.13 -4.25 -27.64
C GLN A 332 -8.91 -4.93 -26.99
N GLU A 333 -8.71 -6.20 -27.32
CA GLU A 333 -7.55 -6.95 -26.81
C GLU A 333 -6.24 -6.28 -27.26
N SER A 334 -5.31 -6.10 -26.33
CA SER A 334 -4.02 -5.45 -26.56
C SER A 334 -2.97 -6.12 -25.67
N PRO A 335 -1.70 -6.18 -26.12
CA PRO A 335 -0.63 -6.76 -25.31
C PRO A 335 -0.34 -5.94 -24.05
N PHE A 336 -0.62 -4.64 -24.08
CA PHE A 336 -0.48 -3.73 -22.95
C PHE A 336 -1.70 -2.83 -22.81
N TYR A 337 -2.01 -2.46 -21.58
CA TYR A 337 -3.02 -1.49 -21.22
C TYR A 337 -2.42 -0.41 -20.32
N VAL A 338 -2.86 0.82 -20.51
CA VAL A 338 -2.48 1.98 -19.70
C VAL A 338 -3.73 2.60 -19.08
N LEU A 339 -3.66 2.90 -17.78
CA LEU A 339 -4.65 3.71 -17.07
C LEU A 339 -4.02 5.06 -16.72
N ILE A 340 -4.61 6.13 -17.23
CA ILE A 340 -4.19 7.52 -17.02
C ILE A 340 -5.27 8.22 -16.21
N GLU A 341 -4.91 8.82 -15.09
CA GLU A 341 -5.82 9.70 -14.33
C GLU A 341 -5.34 11.15 -14.41
N THR A 342 -6.27 12.08 -14.63
CA THR A 342 -6.03 13.51 -14.41
C THR A 342 -6.89 14.06 -13.29
N SER A 343 -6.34 15.00 -12.54
CA SER A 343 -7.00 15.75 -11.48
C SER A 343 -6.65 17.23 -11.57
N GLY A 344 -7.66 18.06 -11.81
CA GLY A 344 -7.48 19.49 -12.04
C GLY A 344 -8.59 20.36 -11.44
N SER A 345 -8.43 21.67 -11.66
CA SER A 345 -9.28 22.71 -11.07
C SER A 345 -10.32 23.28 -12.05
N ASN A 346 -10.20 22.96 -13.34
CA ASN A 346 -11.11 23.41 -14.40
C ASN A 346 -11.39 22.25 -15.39
N ALA A 347 -12.61 21.71 -15.32
CA ALA A 347 -13.02 20.57 -16.14
C ALA A 347 -12.92 20.82 -17.66
N GLY A 348 -13.15 22.06 -18.12
CA GLY A 348 -13.09 22.39 -19.54
C GLY A 348 -11.66 22.30 -20.09
N HIS A 349 -10.70 22.93 -19.41
CA HIS A 349 -9.29 22.87 -19.81
C HIS A 349 -8.73 21.44 -19.71
N ASP A 350 -9.11 20.69 -18.67
CA ASP A 350 -8.67 19.31 -18.50
C ASP A 350 -9.19 18.42 -19.65
N ALA A 351 -10.45 18.64 -20.07
CA ALA A 351 -11.06 17.94 -21.19
C ALA A 351 -10.41 18.30 -22.53
N GLU A 352 -10.06 19.57 -22.77
CA GLU A 352 -9.32 19.99 -23.97
C GLU A 352 -7.94 19.33 -24.04
N LYS A 353 -7.18 19.35 -22.95
CA LYS A 353 -5.87 18.68 -22.87
C LYS A 353 -5.98 17.19 -23.14
N LEU A 354 -6.95 16.51 -22.52
CA LEU A 354 -7.19 15.09 -22.74
C LEU A 354 -7.64 14.78 -24.16
N GLY A 355 -8.51 15.61 -24.74
CA GLY A 355 -8.96 15.48 -26.13
C GLY A 355 -7.78 15.53 -27.10
N HIS A 356 -6.94 16.56 -27.00
CA HIS A 356 -5.75 16.70 -27.85
C HIS A 356 -4.75 15.56 -27.64
N PHE A 357 -4.55 15.12 -26.39
CA PHE A 357 -3.68 13.97 -26.09
C PHE A 357 -4.17 12.69 -26.76
N LEU A 358 -5.46 12.37 -26.63
CA LEU A 358 -6.02 11.15 -27.22
C LEU A 358 -6.03 11.20 -28.74
N GLU A 359 -6.36 12.36 -29.33
CA GLU A 359 -6.29 12.56 -30.78
C GLU A 359 -4.87 12.32 -31.30
N HIS A 360 -3.85 12.88 -30.64
CA HIS A 360 -2.46 12.65 -31.00
C HIS A 360 -2.04 11.19 -30.80
N ALA A 361 -2.39 10.57 -29.67
CA ALA A 361 -2.01 9.19 -29.34
C ALA A 361 -2.62 8.15 -30.29
N LEU A 362 -3.89 8.34 -30.68
CA LEU A 362 -4.55 7.52 -31.69
C LEU A 362 -4.00 7.80 -33.10
N GLY A 363 -3.85 9.08 -33.46
CA GLY A 363 -3.38 9.49 -34.79
C GLY A 363 -1.93 9.09 -35.11
N SER A 364 -1.10 8.94 -34.08
CA SER A 364 0.29 8.48 -34.21
C SER A 364 0.48 6.97 -34.06
N GLY A 365 -0.58 6.21 -33.77
CA GLY A 365 -0.53 4.76 -33.60
C GLY A 365 0.06 4.28 -32.28
N LEU A 366 0.27 5.17 -31.31
CA LEU A 366 0.72 4.80 -29.95
C LEU A 366 -0.36 4.02 -29.18
N VAL A 367 -1.63 4.35 -29.46
CA VAL A 367 -2.81 3.73 -28.86
C VAL A 367 -3.67 3.14 -29.97
N THR A 368 -4.14 1.91 -29.79
CA THR A 368 -4.99 1.21 -30.76
C THR A 368 -6.48 1.40 -30.49
N ASP A 369 -6.86 1.41 -29.21
CA ASP A 369 -8.22 1.61 -28.74
C ASP A 369 -8.21 2.28 -27.36
N GLY A 370 -9.26 3.01 -27.01
CA GLY A 370 -9.31 3.76 -25.76
C GLY A 370 -10.72 4.14 -25.32
N THR A 371 -10.93 4.14 -24.02
CA THR A 371 -12.15 4.66 -23.40
C THR A 371 -11.82 5.71 -22.34
N MET A 372 -12.77 6.60 -22.08
CA MET A 372 -12.63 7.66 -21.07
C MET A 372 -13.86 7.71 -20.16
N ALA A 373 -13.64 8.03 -18.89
CA ALA A 373 -14.69 8.23 -17.90
C ALA A 373 -14.43 9.48 -17.06
N THR A 374 -15.50 10.23 -16.82
CA THR A 374 -15.56 11.32 -15.82
C THR A 374 -16.62 11.06 -14.75
N ASP A 375 -17.58 10.18 -15.01
CA ASP A 375 -18.55 9.76 -14.00
C ASP A 375 -17.89 8.84 -12.97
N GLN A 376 -18.16 9.07 -11.69
CA GLN A 376 -17.52 8.35 -10.60
C GLN A 376 -17.71 6.84 -10.66
N ARG A 377 -18.83 6.34 -11.22
CA ARG A 377 -19.10 4.90 -11.29
C ARG A 377 -18.18 4.26 -12.33
N LYS A 378 -18.08 4.81 -13.54
CA LYS A 378 -17.15 4.29 -14.56
C LYS A 378 -15.70 4.50 -14.16
N VAL A 379 -15.34 5.63 -13.55
CA VAL A 379 -13.99 5.86 -13.00
C VAL A 379 -13.59 4.73 -12.05
N LYS A 380 -14.46 4.38 -11.09
CA LYS A 380 -14.23 3.24 -10.18
C LYS A 380 -14.15 1.90 -10.92
N MET A 381 -14.96 1.69 -11.96
CA MET A 381 -14.90 0.47 -12.76
C MET A 381 -13.56 0.32 -13.51
N LEU A 382 -13.04 1.40 -14.09
CA LEU A 382 -11.74 1.39 -14.76
C LEU A 382 -10.60 1.15 -13.76
N TRP A 383 -10.63 1.84 -12.62
CA TRP A 383 -9.65 1.63 -11.55
C TRP A 383 -9.68 0.21 -10.99
N ALA A 384 -10.86 -0.43 -10.89
CA ALA A 384 -10.97 -1.81 -10.41
C ALA A 384 -10.18 -2.82 -11.26
N LEU A 385 -9.98 -2.55 -12.56
CA LEU A 385 -9.15 -3.39 -13.44
C LEU A 385 -7.68 -3.38 -13.00
N ARG A 386 -7.17 -2.24 -12.52
CA ARG A 386 -5.79 -2.07 -12.04
C ARG A 386 -5.63 -2.46 -10.56
N GLU A 387 -6.53 -2.02 -9.70
CA GLU A 387 -6.43 -2.20 -8.25
C GLU A 387 -6.56 -3.67 -7.84
N ARG A 388 -7.34 -4.47 -8.59
CA ARG A 388 -7.67 -5.85 -8.23
C ARG A 388 -6.77 -6.91 -8.89
N ILE A 389 -5.74 -6.52 -9.63
CA ILE A 389 -4.75 -7.45 -10.20
C ILE A 389 -4.14 -8.33 -9.10
N THR A 390 -3.76 -7.72 -7.97
CA THR A 390 -3.17 -8.45 -6.83
C THR A 390 -4.13 -9.49 -6.24
N GLU A 391 -5.45 -9.20 -6.22
CA GLU A 391 -6.47 -10.17 -5.79
C GLU A 391 -6.58 -11.32 -6.80
N ALA A 392 -6.62 -11.01 -8.10
CA ALA A 392 -6.70 -12.00 -9.16
C ALA A 392 -5.49 -12.94 -9.17
N LEU A 393 -4.27 -12.42 -8.96
CA LEU A 393 -3.05 -13.22 -8.89
C LEU A 393 -3.09 -14.24 -7.75
N SER A 394 -3.54 -13.83 -6.56
CA SER A 394 -3.68 -14.73 -5.41
C SER A 394 -4.75 -15.81 -5.59
N ARG A 395 -5.64 -15.66 -6.58
CA ARG A 395 -6.62 -16.70 -6.98
C ARG A 395 -6.11 -17.62 -8.09
N ASP A 396 -4.97 -17.28 -8.71
CA ASP A 396 -4.40 -18.06 -9.82
C ASP A 396 -3.44 -19.17 -9.35
N GLY A 397 -3.05 -19.17 -8.08
CA GLY A 397 -2.19 -20.19 -7.46
C GLY A 397 -1.24 -19.59 -6.41
N TYR A 398 -0.10 -20.24 -6.20
CA TYR A 398 1.01 -19.66 -5.44
C TYR A 398 1.64 -18.51 -6.20
N VAL A 399 1.88 -17.38 -5.52
CA VAL A 399 2.43 -16.15 -6.13
C VAL A 399 3.83 -15.87 -5.60
N TYR A 400 4.83 -15.87 -6.50
CA TYR A 400 6.15 -15.30 -6.25
C TYR A 400 6.09 -13.82 -6.60
N LYS A 401 6.34 -12.95 -5.62
CA LYS A 401 6.10 -11.51 -5.73
C LYS A 401 7.41 -10.74 -5.59
N TYR A 402 7.68 -9.93 -6.59
CA TYR A 402 8.79 -8.99 -6.63
C TYR A 402 8.24 -7.59 -6.89
N ASP A 403 8.81 -6.61 -6.20
CA ASP A 403 8.41 -5.21 -6.26
C ASP A 403 9.68 -4.41 -6.46
N LEU A 404 9.87 -3.89 -7.66
CA LEU A 404 11.17 -3.45 -8.14
C LEU A 404 11.10 -2.01 -8.62
N SER A 405 12.14 -1.23 -8.33
CA SER A 405 12.42 0.02 -9.06
C SER A 405 13.48 -0.26 -10.11
N LEU A 406 13.19 0.07 -11.37
CA LEU A 406 14.11 -0.11 -12.50
C LEU A 406 14.07 1.14 -13.40
N PRO A 407 15.10 1.38 -14.22
CA PRO A 407 15.02 2.36 -15.30
C PRO A 407 13.76 2.11 -16.16
N VAL A 408 12.96 3.17 -16.36
CA VAL A 408 11.63 3.05 -16.97
C VAL A 408 11.70 2.47 -18.38
N GLU A 409 12.79 2.77 -19.11
CA GLU A 409 13.05 2.31 -20.47
C GLU A 409 13.18 0.79 -20.57
N ARG A 410 13.51 0.13 -19.47
CA ARG A 410 13.76 -1.32 -19.38
C ARG A 410 12.86 -2.02 -18.38
N LEU A 411 11.78 -1.35 -17.94
CA LEU A 411 10.93 -1.81 -16.85
C LEU A 411 10.27 -3.16 -17.14
N TYR A 412 10.00 -3.50 -18.40
CA TYR A 412 9.35 -4.76 -18.79
C TYR A 412 10.32 -5.86 -19.26
N ASP A 413 11.61 -5.56 -19.43
CA ASP A 413 12.60 -6.51 -19.97
C ASP A 413 12.66 -7.80 -19.14
N ILE A 414 12.62 -7.68 -17.80
CA ILE A 414 12.69 -8.83 -16.89
C ILE A 414 11.47 -9.75 -17.02
N VAL A 415 10.30 -9.23 -17.40
CA VAL A 415 9.10 -10.04 -17.63
C VAL A 415 9.29 -10.90 -18.88
N THR A 416 9.88 -10.34 -19.92
CA THR A 416 10.20 -11.05 -21.17
C THR A 416 11.27 -12.13 -20.91
N ASP A 417 12.34 -11.77 -20.18
CA ASP A 417 13.40 -12.69 -19.77
C ASP A 417 12.84 -13.88 -18.96
N LEU A 418 12.03 -13.61 -17.94
CA LEU A 418 11.48 -14.68 -17.10
C LEU A 418 10.49 -15.59 -17.83
N ARG A 419 9.71 -15.07 -18.79
CA ARG A 419 8.86 -15.92 -19.64
C ARG A 419 9.70 -16.93 -20.42
N ALA A 420 10.82 -16.49 -20.99
CA ALA A 420 11.74 -17.38 -21.71
C ALA A 420 12.47 -18.35 -20.76
N ARG A 421 12.96 -17.85 -19.62
CA ARG A 421 13.74 -18.61 -18.64
C ARG A 421 12.94 -19.73 -17.96
N LEU A 422 11.70 -19.44 -17.57
CA LEU A 422 10.88 -20.37 -16.78
C LEU A 422 10.06 -21.32 -17.67
N GLY A 423 9.67 -20.86 -18.86
CA GLY A 423 8.86 -21.62 -19.80
C GLY A 423 7.60 -22.21 -19.15
N PRO A 424 7.30 -23.51 -19.35
CA PRO A 424 6.06 -24.12 -18.87
C PRO A 424 6.02 -24.37 -17.35
N HIS A 425 7.11 -24.13 -16.62
CA HIS A 425 7.12 -24.33 -15.16
C HIS A 425 6.38 -23.21 -14.41
N ALA A 426 6.28 -22.02 -15.02
CA ALA A 426 5.43 -20.94 -14.55
C ALA A 426 4.05 -21.06 -15.21
N LYS A 427 2.98 -20.89 -14.44
CA LYS A 427 1.62 -20.81 -14.97
C LYS A 427 1.42 -19.50 -15.72
N HIS A 428 1.75 -18.39 -15.06
CA HIS A 428 1.82 -17.07 -15.69
C HIS A 428 3.00 -16.27 -15.13
N VAL A 429 3.59 -15.42 -15.97
CA VAL A 429 4.56 -14.38 -15.59
C VAL A 429 3.96 -13.05 -16.04
N VAL A 430 3.76 -12.13 -15.11
CA VAL A 430 3.11 -10.85 -15.37
C VAL A 430 3.92 -9.66 -14.89
N GLY A 431 3.75 -8.53 -15.58
CA GLY A 431 4.26 -7.22 -15.16
C GLY A 431 3.17 -6.16 -15.23
N TYR A 432 3.08 -5.36 -14.18
CA TYR A 432 2.18 -4.20 -14.07
C TYR A 432 2.76 -3.22 -13.06
N GLY A 433 2.19 -2.01 -12.96
CA GLY A 433 2.53 -1.10 -11.86
C GLY A 433 2.62 0.37 -12.23
N HIS A 434 3.35 1.09 -11.39
CA HIS A 434 3.49 2.54 -11.39
C HIS A 434 4.62 2.93 -12.36
N LEU A 435 4.34 2.88 -13.66
CA LEU A 435 5.34 3.17 -14.69
C LEU A 435 5.89 4.59 -14.55
N GLY A 436 5.03 5.54 -14.16
CA GLY A 436 5.44 6.92 -13.94
C GLY A 436 6.54 7.10 -12.88
N ASP A 437 6.62 6.17 -11.93
CA ASP A 437 7.55 6.17 -10.81
C ASP A 437 8.68 5.14 -11.00
N GLY A 438 8.75 4.48 -12.16
CA GLY A 438 9.72 3.42 -12.45
C GLY A 438 9.54 2.17 -11.58
N ASN A 439 8.32 1.88 -11.11
CA ASN A 439 8.04 0.77 -10.21
C ASN A 439 7.25 -0.36 -10.89
N LEU A 440 7.89 -1.54 -10.98
CA LEU A 440 7.33 -2.78 -11.51
C LEU A 440 6.89 -3.73 -10.39
N HIS A 441 5.63 -4.14 -10.44
CA HIS A 441 5.10 -5.32 -9.77
C HIS A 441 5.28 -6.56 -10.66
N LEU A 442 6.40 -7.27 -10.45
CA LEU A 442 6.70 -8.53 -11.14
C LEU A 442 6.14 -9.69 -10.34
N ASN A 443 5.27 -10.49 -10.96
CA ASN A 443 4.70 -11.67 -10.30
C ASN A 443 4.77 -12.90 -11.20
N VAL A 444 5.10 -14.03 -10.58
CA VAL A 444 5.03 -15.35 -11.21
C VAL A 444 4.02 -16.20 -10.46
N THR A 445 3.08 -16.80 -11.16
CA THR A 445 2.11 -17.75 -10.58
C THR A 445 2.47 -19.18 -10.93
N ALA A 446 2.19 -20.09 -10.02
CA ALA A 446 2.29 -21.54 -10.22
C ALA A 446 1.17 -22.24 -9.44
N GLU A 447 0.79 -23.45 -9.82
CA GLU A 447 -0.28 -24.20 -9.10
C GLU A 447 0.06 -24.39 -7.60
N ALA A 448 1.33 -24.61 -7.29
CA ALA A 448 1.84 -24.70 -5.93
C ALA A 448 3.26 -24.13 -5.82
N PHE A 449 3.74 -23.95 -4.60
CA PHE A 449 5.13 -23.61 -4.34
C PHE A 449 6.07 -24.70 -4.89
N SER A 450 7.18 -24.28 -5.51
CA SER A 450 8.20 -25.14 -6.09
C SER A 450 9.58 -24.59 -5.72
N PRO A 451 10.41 -25.36 -4.99
CA PRO A 451 11.79 -24.99 -4.72
C PRO A 451 12.60 -24.75 -6.01
N SER A 452 12.32 -25.51 -7.07
CA SER A 452 12.99 -25.34 -8.37
C SER A 452 12.63 -24.00 -9.02
N LEU A 453 11.38 -23.56 -8.91
CA LEU A 453 10.96 -22.27 -9.48
C LEU A 453 11.53 -21.12 -8.65
N LEU A 454 11.57 -21.25 -7.32
CA LEU A 454 12.24 -20.29 -6.45
C LEU A 454 13.72 -20.16 -6.80
N ALA A 455 14.45 -21.27 -6.96
CA ALA A 455 15.87 -21.25 -7.32
C ALA A 455 16.13 -20.70 -8.74
N ALA A 456 15.15 -20.83 -9.65
CA ALA A 456 15.25 -20.20 -10.97
C ALA A 456 15.05 -18.68 -10.91
N LEU A 457 14.25 -18.19 -9.96
CA LEU A 457 13.95 -16.77 -9.75
C LEU A 457 14.99 -16.07 -8.88
N GLU A 458 15.48 -16.73 -7.82
CA GLU A 458 16.38 -16.15 -6.82
C GLU A 458 17.71 -16.91 -6.81
N PRO A 459 18.86 -16.21 -6.95
CA PRO A 459 19.03 -14.75 -6.89
C PRO A 459 18.85 -13.99 -8.22
N HIS A 460 18.53 -14.66 -9.33
CA HIS A 460 18.50 -14.08 -10.70
C HIS A 460 17.76 -12.74 -10.80
N VAL A 461 16.56 -12.63 -10.23
CA VAL A 461 15.78 -11.38 -10.24
C VAL A 461 16.50 -10.26 -9.50
N TYR A 462 17.12 -10.55 -8.36
CA TYR A 462 17.84 -9.56 -7.57
C TYR A 462 19.15 -9.14 -8.26
N GLU A 463 19.86 -10.07 -8.88
CA GLU A 463 21.06 -9.79 -9.69
C GLU A 463 20.71 -8.92 -10.91
N TRP A 464 19.61 -9.24 -11.60
CA TRP A 464 19.10 -8.42 -12.70
C TRP A 464 18.83 -6.99 -12.24
N THR A 465 18.10 -6.83 -11.14
CA THR A 465 17.80 -5.52 -10.55
C THR A 465 19.06 -4.75 -10.17
N ALA A 466 20.02 -5.40 -9.51
CA ALA A 466 21.30 -4.78 -9.15
C ALA A 466 22.10 -4.35 -10.40
N GLY A 467 22.08 -5.15 -11.47
CA GLY A 467 22.70 -4.82 -12.75
C GLY A 467 22.09 -3.58 -13.43
N GLN A 468 20.84 -3.24 -13.10
CA GLN A 468 20.19 -1.99 -13.53
C GLN A 468 20.32 -0.85 -12.50
N GLN A 469 21.11 -1.04 -11.43
CA GLN A 469 21.20 -0.11 -10.30
C GLN A 469 19.82 0.20 -9.67
N GLY A 470 18.94 -0.80 -9.66
CA GLY A 470 17.57 -0.69 -9.19
C GLY A 470 17.37 -1.00 -7.69
N SER A 471 16.12 -0.88 -7.26
CA SER A 471 15.68 -1.28 -5.91
C SER A 471 14.98 -2.64 -5.94
N VAL A 472 15.37 -3.57 -5.05
CA VAL A 472 14.69 -4.87 -4.87
C VAL A 472 13.40 -4.80 -4.05
N SER A 473 13.08 -3.62 -3.50
CA SER A 473 11.79 -3.31 -2.90
C SER A 473 11.49 -1.82 -3.08
N ALA A 474 10.60 -1.49 -4.00
CA ALA A 474 10.26 -0.11 -4.29
C ALA A 474 9.35 0.50 -3.21
N GLU A 475 8.26 -0.20 -2.86
CA GLU A 475 7.22 0.32 -1.96
C GLU A 475 6.85 -0.61 -0.81
N HIS A 476 7.02 -1.92 -0.96
CA HIS A 476 6.54 -2.88 0.05
C HIS A 476 7.43 -2.98 1.30
N GLY A 477 8.59 -2.32 1.31
CA GLY A 477 9.57 -2.40 2.41
C GLY A 477 10.35 -3.71 2.42
N VAL A 478 10.91 -4.08 3.56
CA VAL A 478 11.87 -5.18 3.69
C VAL A 478 11.29 -6.35 4.47
N GLY A 479 10.68 -6.05 5.62
CA GLY A 479 10.10 -7.01 6.54
C GLY A 479 11.02 -8.18 6.86
N PHE A 480 10.40 -9.36 6.93
CA PHE A 480 11.10 -10.63 7.14
C PHE A 480 11.66 -11.17 5.82
N ARG A 481 10.92 -11.03 4.72
CA ARG A 481 11.23 -11.70 3.45
C ARG A 481 12.50 -11.18 2.78
N LYS A 482 12.78 -9.88 2.87
CA LYS A 482 13.83 -9.25 2.06
C LYS A 482 15.06 -8.79 2.87
N ARG A 483 15.14 -9.13 4.16
CA ARG A 483 16.19 -8.63 5.07
C ARG A 483 17.61 -9.01 4.62
N ASP A 484 17.77 -10.16 3.97
CA ASP A 484 19.07 -10.68 3.54
C ASP A 484 19.36 -10.42 2.04
N VAL A 485 18.52 -9.65 1.35
CA VAL A 485 18.73 -9.23 -0.06
C VAL A 485 18.99 -7.72 -0.19
N LEU A 486 19.16 -7.01 0.92
CA LEU A 486 19.41 -5.57 0.90
C LEU A 486 20.72 -5.18 0.21
N GLY A 487 21.71 -6.08 0.19
CA GLY A 487 23.01 -5.85 -0.46
C GLY A 487 22.93 -5.60 -1.97
N TYR A 488 21.84 -6.02 -2.63
CA TYR A 488 21.60 -5.74 -4.05
C TYR A 488 21.22 -4.27 -4.32
N SER A 489 20.83 -3.51 -3.30
CA SER A 489 20.38 -2.10 -3.46
C SER A 489 21.00 -1.13 -2.45
N LYS A 490 21.76 -1.61 -1.46
CA LYS A 490 22.40 -0.77 -0.43
C LYS A 490 23.85 -1.18 -0.20
N PRO A 491 24.78 -0.20 -0.17
CA PRO A 491 26.17 -0.48 0.13
C PRO A 491 26.34 -0.88 1.61
N PRO A 492 27.38 -1.66 1.96
CA PRO A 492 27.61 -2.15 3.32
C PRO A 492 27.64 -1.03 4.39
N GLY A 493 28.27 0.12 4.09
CA GLY A 493 28.34 1.24 5.03
C GLY A 493 26.98 1.83 5.39
N ALA A 494 26.03 1.85 4.45
CA ALA A 494 24.67 2.30 4.74
C ALA A 494 23.92 1.31 5.65
N LEU A 495 24.09 0.01 5.41
CA LEU A 495 23.50 -1.05 6.24
C LEU A 495 24.07 -1.02 7.66
N GLN A 496 25.37 -0.76 7.81
CA GLN A 496 26.01 -0.60 9.12
C GLN A 496 25.43 0.58 9.90
N LEU A 497 25.25 1.75 9.26
CA LEU A 497 24.64 2.90 9.92
C LEU A 497 23.19 2.61 10.37
N MET A 498 22.41 1.89 9.57
CA MET A 498 21.06 1.47 9.96
C MET A 498 21.09 0.57 11.22
N GLN A 499 22.05 -0.36 11.30
CA GLN A 499 22.24 -1.20 12.49
C GLN A 499 22.63 -0.38 13.72
N GLN A 500 23.47 0.66 13.56
CA GLN A 500 23.84 1.56 14.65
C GLN A 500 22.64 2.36 15.17
N LEU A 501 21.79 2.87 14.28
CA LEU A 501 20.54 3.56 14.65
C LEU A 501 19.58 2.62 15.39
N LYS A 502 19.43 1.38 14.90
CA LYS A 502 18.62 0.35 15.59
C LYS A 502 19.16 0.07 16.99
N ALA A 503 20.48 -0.08 17.15
CA ALA A 503 21.10 -0.31 18.45
C ALA A 503 20.95 0.89 19.41
N LEU A 504 20.93 2.12 18.88
CA LEU A 504 20.71 3.33 19.66
C LEU A 504 19.26 3.42 20.18
N LEU A 505 18.28 3.19 19.33
CA LEU A 505 16.86 3.42 19.63
C LEU A 505 16.16 2.21 20.26
N ASP A 506 16.68 1.01 20.04
CA ASP A 506 16.20 -0.23 20.64
C ASP A 506 17.37 -1.18 20.95
N PRO A 507 18.16 -0.89 21.99
CA PRO A 507 19.36 -1.66 22.34
C PRO A 507 19.05 -3.12 22.74
N LYS A 508 17.82 -3.42 23.18
CA LYS A 508 17.39 -4.79 23.49
C LYS A 508 16.84 -5.53 22.27
N GLY A 509 16.63 -4.84 21.15
CA GLY A 509 16.06 -5.41 19.93
C GLY A 509 14.64 -5.94 20.11
N ILE A 510 13.86 -5.42 21.06
CA ILE A 510 12.52 -5.92 21.36
C ILE A 510 11.49 -5.54 20.29
N LEU A 511 11.69 -4.44 19.57
CA LEU A 511 10.78 -3.97 18.54
C LEU A 511 11.03 -4.67 17.20
N ASN A 512 10.03 -5.46 16.80
CA ASN A 512 9.92 -6.16 15.53
C ASN A 512 11.20 -6.96 15.16
N PRO A 513 11.66 -7.89 16.02
CA PRO A 513 12.90 -8.64 15.79
C PRO A 513 12.85 -9.50 14.52
N TYR A 514 14.02 -10.03 14.13
CA TYR A 514 14.22 -10.83 12.91
C TYR A 514 13.95 -10.08 11.60
N LYS A 515 13.78 -8.77 11.71
CA LYS A 515 13.45 -7.79 10.66
C LYS A 515 14.08 -6.46 11.09
N THR A 516 14.10 -5.44 10.27
CA THR A 516 14.12 -5.42 8.79
C THR A 516 15.55 -5.44 8.27
N LEU A 517 16.53 -5.42 9.16
CA LEU A 517 17.95 -5.36 8.83
C LEU A 517 18.54 -6.75 8.61
N PRO A 518 19.67 -6.84 7.88
CA PRO A 518 20.35 -8.11 7.65
C PRO A 518 20.69 -8.81 8.97
N SER A 519 20.72 -10.13 8.96
CA SER A 519 21.20 -10.89 10.12
C SER A 519 22.62 -10.47 10.49
N GLN A 520 22.89 -10.19 11.77
CA GLN A 520 24.26 -10.01 12.23
C GLN A 520 24.99 -11.34 12.06
N ALA A 521 26.10 -11.32 11.31
CA ALA A 521 26.92 -12.48 11.01
C ALA A 521 27.61 -13.04 12.27
#